data_AF-A0A1F5FHS3-F1
#
_entry.id   AF-A0A1F5FHS3-F1
#
_cell.length_a   1.000
_cell.length_b   1.000
_cell.length_c   1.000
_cell.angle_alpha   90.00
_cell.angle_beta   90.00
_cell.angle_gamma   90.00
#
_symmetry.space_group_name_H-M   'P 1'
#
loop_
_entity.id
_entity.type
_entity.pdbx_description
1 polymer ?
#
loop_
_entity_poly.entity_id
_entity_poly.type
_entity_poly.pdbx_seq_one_letter_code
_entity_poly.pdbx_strand_id
1 'polypeptide(L)'
;MELYALDSGGRLWRYGEVWETAADPIIGTPPYDLDVLHYAPTGVTLFLAVDAEGALYTRFDDGWEIHAVMHDTAVAPYSVTGFYEPESLNVFVMVINGAGQVYSDEGGGYVTLGEPFPGEPPFEAGSLVHENEDRYYITALDGTGAFRVMREDAGWETFFDSF
;
A
#
# COMPACT_ATOMS: atom_id res chain seq x y z
N MET A 1 -5.18 3.79 -20.98
CA MET A 1 -4.72 4.11 -19.62
C MET A 1 -5.98 4.31 -18.80
N GLU A 2 -6.20 3.47 -17.81
CA GLU A 2 -7.28 3.64 -16.85
C GLU A 2 -6.69 4.29 -15.59
N LEU A 3 -7.42 5.21 -14.98
CA LEU A 3 -7.06 5.78 -13.68
C LEU A 3 -8.14 5.41 -12.67
N TYR A 4 -7.71 5.14 -11.45
CA TYR A 4 -8.59 4.79 -10.36
C TYR A 4 -8.38 5.75 -9.19
N ALA A 5 -9.44 6.07 -8.49
CA ALA A 5 -9.40 6.94 -7.32
C ALA A 5 -10.49 6.56 -6.33
N LEU A 6 -10.21 6.70 -5.03
CA LEU A 6 -11.23 6.70 -3.99
C LEU A 6 -11.66 8.14 -3.71
N ASP A 7 -12.97 8.35 -3.57
CA ASP A 7 -13.45 9.60 -2.96
C ASP A 7 -13.40 9.53 -1.42
N SER A 8 -13.73 10.64 -0.75
CA SER A 8 -13.72 10.72 0.72
C SER A 8 -14.75 9.80 1.40
N GLY A 9 -15.71 9.27 0.64
CA GLY A 9 -16.68 8.29 1.10
C GLY A 9 -16.23 6.85 0.87
N GLY A 10 -15.03 6.62 0.32
CA GLY A 10 -14.52 5.29 0.02
C GLY A 10 -15.09 4.68 -1.27
N ARG A 11 -15.78 5.46 -2.11
CA ARG A 11 -16.28 4.96 -3.40
C ARG A 11 -15.15 4.93 -4.42
N LEU A 12 -15.03 3.82 -5.15
CA LEU A 12 -14.08 3.69 -6.24
C LEU A 12 -14.61 4.30 -7.53
N TRP A 13 -13.82 5.19 -8.10
CA TRP A 13 -14.06 5.82 -9.40
C TRP A 13 -13.05 5.32 -10.41
N ARG A 14 -13.50 5.13 -11.66
CA ARG A 14 -12.66 4.84 -12.82
C ARG A 14 -12.75 5.99 -13.81
N TYR A 15 -11.62 6.40 -14.35
CA TYR A 15 -11.54 7.31 -15.49
C TYR A 15 -11.06 6.58 -16.74
N GLY A 16 -11.91 6.62 -17.78
CA GLY A 16 -11.54 6.28 -19.16
C GLY A 16 -11.58 7.53 -20.03
N GLU A 17 -12.79 7.93 -20.44
CA GLU A 17 -13.07 9.22 -21.08
C GLU A 17 -13.85 10.17 -20.16
N VAL A 18 -14.61 9.59 -19.23
CA VAL A 18 -15.36 10.26 -18.17
C VAL A 18 -15.17 9.49 -16.87
N TRP A 19 -15.40 10.16 -15.74
CA TRP A 19 -15.43 9.51 -14.44
C TRP A 19 -16.75 8.77 -14.25
N GLU A 20 -16.65 7.50 -13.87
CA GLU A 20 -17.79 6.66 -13.53
C GLU A 20 -17.51 5.85 -12.27
N THR A 21 -18.57 5.44 -11.59
CA THR A 21 -18.46 4.62 -10.39
C THR A 21 -18.06 3.20 -10.78
N ALA A 22 -16.95 2.72 -10.24
CA ALA A 22 -16.43 1.38 -10.51
C ALA A 22 -16.81 0.36 -9.44
N ALA A 23 -17.04 0.81 -8.20
CA ALA A 23 -17.52 -0.04 -7.11
C ALA A 23 -18.33 0.76 -6.08
N ASP A 24 -19.03 0.05 -5.22
CA ASP A 24 -19.65 0.63 -4.03
C ASP A 24 -18.60 1.03 -2.98
N PRO A 25 -18.98 1.89 -2.02
CA PRO A 25 -18.06 2.38 -1.01
C PRO A 25 -17.48 1.28 -0.11
N ILE A 26 -16.22 1.45 0.30
CA ILE A 26 -15.62 0.67 1.38
C ILE A 26 -16.39 0.93 2.67
N ILE A 27 -16.68 -0.10 3.46
CA ILE A 27 -17.44 -0.01 4.72
C ILE A 27 -16.61 0.50 5.92
N GLY A 28 -15.35 0.83 5.71
CA GLY A 28 -14.36 1.24 6.72
C GLY A 28 -14.40 2.72 7.10
N THR A 29 -13.40 3.18 7.84
CA THR A 29 -13.33 4.55 8.39
C THR A 29 -12.34 5.43 7.59
N PRO A 30 -12.73 6.59 7.02
CA PRO A 30 -11.79 7.46 6.30
C PRO A 30 -10.77 8.16 7.23
N PRO A 31 -9.63 8.67 6.72
CA PRO A 31 -9.19 8.63 5.32
C PRO A 31 -8.83 7.22 4.84
N TYR A 32 -8.94 7.03 3.52
CA TYR A 32 -8.50 5.81 2.85
C TYR A 32 -7.27 6.10 2.01
N ASP A 33 -6.37 5.13 1.93
CA ASP A 33 -5.34 5.08 0.89
C ASP A 33 -5.66 3.95 -0.11
N LEU A 34 -5.19 4.07 -1.35
CA LEU A 34 -5.49 3.14 -2.45
C LEU A 34 -4.20 2.78 -3.20
N ASP A 35 -3.97 1.49 -3.38
CA ASP A 35 -3.04 0.97 -4.39
C ASP A 35 -3.77 0.03 -5.37
N VAL A 36 -3.29 -0.01 -6.61
CA VAL A 36 -3.87 -0.81 -7.69
C VAL A 36 -2.77 -1.61 -8.36
N LEU A 37 -2.82 -2.93 -8.15
CA LEU A 37 -1.84 -3.85 -8.70
C LEU A 37 -2.41 -4.49 -9.96
N HIS A 38 -1.73 -4.32 -11.09
CA HIS A 38 -2.13 -4.93 -12.36
C HIS A 38 -1.14 -6.04 -12.75
N TYR A 39 -1.63 -7.28 -12.84
CA TYR A 39 -0.83 -8.40 -13.29
C TYR A 39 -0.99 -8.61 -14.80
N ALA A 40 -0.06 -8.04 -15.58
CA ALA A 40 -0.13 -8.00 -17.04
C ALA A 40 -0.31 -9.38 -17.73
N PRO A 41 0.31 -10.49 -17.28
CA PRO A 41 0.18 -11.78 -17.94
C PRO A 41 -1.24 -12.36 -17.96
N THR A 42 -2.06 -12.07 -16.95
CA THR A 42 -3.46 -12.52 -16.89
C THR A 42 -4.47 -11.39 -17.09
N GLY A 43 -4.02 -10.13 -17.00
CA GLY A 43 -4.87 -8.94 -17.02
C GLY A 43 -5.65 -8.74 -15.71
N VAL A 44 -5.38 -9.53 -14.67
CA VAL A 44 -6.03 -9.41 -13.36
C VAL A 44 -5.59 -8.12 -12.70
N THR A 45 -6.55 -7.40 -12.11
CA THR A 45 -6.30 -6.18 -11.33
C THR A 45 -6.78 -6.39 -9.91
N LEU A 46 -5.89 -6.21 -8.94
CA LEU A 46 -6.19 -6.24 -7.52
C LEU A 46 -6.19 -4.81 -6.98
N PHE A 47 -7.28 -4.42 -6.34
CA PHE A 47 -7.36 -3.16 -5.61
C PHE A 47 -7.08 -3.43 -4.14
N LEU A 48 -6.20 -2.61 -3.56
CA LEU A 48 -5.88 -2.60 -2.15
C LEU A 48 -6.31 -1.26 -1.57
N ALA A 49 -7.03 -1.27 -0.46
CA ALA A 49 -7.32 -0.04 0.26
C ALA A 49 -7.11 -0.24 1.76
N VAL A 50 -6.54 0.75 2.44
CA VAL A 50 -6.43 0.74 3.90
C VAL A 50 -7.21 1.92 4.47
N ASP A 51 -7.95 1.67 5.55
CA ASP A 51 -8.72 2.70 6.23
C ASP A 51 -7.97 3.29 7.44
N ALA A 52 -8.53 4.31 8.08
CA ALA A 52 -7.92 5.00 9.21
C ALA A 52 -7.82 4.16 10.50
N GLU A 53 -8.47 3.01 10.55
CA GLU A 53 -8.36 2.05 11.65
C GLU A 53 -7.31 0.96 11.35
N GLY A 54 -6.70 0.99 10.16
CA GLY A 54 -5.70 0.02 9.73
C GLY A 54 -6.31 -1.30 9.27
N ALA A 55 -7.59 -1.29 8.85
CA ALA A 55 -8.17 -2.43 8.14
C ALA A 55 -7.79 -2.35 6.66
N LEU A 56 -7.22 -3.44 6.13
CA LEU A 56 -6.95 -3.62 4.72
C LEU A 56 -8.10 -4.34 4.05
N TYR A 57 -8.54 -3.73 2.96
CA TYR A 57 -9.59 -4.22 2.08
C TYR A 57 -8.98 -4.61 0.75
N THR A 58 -9.44 -5.73 0.20
CA THR A 58 -9.07 -6.18 -1.13
C THR A 58 -10.30 -6.25 -2.02
N ARG A 59 -10.08 -6.09 -3.33
CA ARG A 59 -11.10 -6.31 -4.35
C ARG A 59 -10.47 -6.90 -5.61
N PHE A 60 -11.00 -8.06 -6.02
CA PHE A 60 -10.69 -8.70 -7.31
C PHE A 60 -11.82 -8.48 -8.32
N ASP A 61 -13.06 -8.72 -7.91
CA ASP A 61 -14.25 -8.63 -8.77
C ASP A 61 -15.32 -7.72 -8.15
N ASP A 62 -16.30 -8.31 -7.45
CA ASP A 62 -17.49 -7.61 -6.95
C ASP A 62 -17.35 -7.28 -5.46
N GLY A 63 -17.35 -5.97 -5.18
CA GLY A 63 -17.33 -5.46 -3.80
C GLY A 63 -15.96 -5.48 -3.13
N TRP A 64 -15.94 -4.92 -1.93
CA TRP A 64 -14.77 -4.87 -1.06
C TRP A 64 -14.90 -5.94 0.02
N GLU A 65 -13.80 -6.64 0.29
CA GLU A 65 -13.70 -7.60 1.39
C GLU A 65 -12.61 -7.16 2.37
N ILE A 66 -12.86 -7.32 3.66
CA ILE A 66 -11.82 -7.13 4.68
C ILE A 66 -10.86 -8.31 4.60
N HIS A 67 -9.58 -8.00 4.40
CA HIS A 67 -8.51 -8.99 4.29
C HIS A 67 -7.73 -9.12 5.60
N ALA A 68 -7.32 -8.00 6.20
CA ALA A 68 -6.55 -7.97 7.44
C ALA A 68 -6.90 -6.75 8.29
N VAL A 69 -6.66 -6.81 9.61
CA VAL A 69 -6.92 -5.70 10.55
C VAL A 69 -5.75 -5.55 11.51
N MET A 70 -5.29 -4.32 11.72
CA MET A 70 -4.33 -4.01 12.78
C MET A 70 -5.03 -3.99 14.15
N HIS A 71 -4.64 -4.90 15.06
CA HIS A 71 -5.36 -5.11 16.32
C HIS A 71 -4.84 -4.31 17.51
N ASP A 72 -3.61 -3.80 17.47
CA ASP A 72 -3.03 -3.12 18.62
C ASP A 72 -1.83 -2.28 18.17
N THR A 73 -1.76 -1.01 18.60
CA THR A 73 -0.58 -0.10 18.55
C THR A 73 -0.30 0.76 17.32
N ALA A 74 -1.04 0.63 16.23
CA ALA A 74 -0.74 1.43 15.04
C ALA A 74 -1.40 2.83 15.04
N VAL A 75 -0.67 3.83 14.55
CA VAL A 75 -1.06 5.24 14.55
C VAL A 75 -1.44 5.63 13.12
N ALA A 76 -2.66 6.12 12.87
CA ALA A 76 -3.04 6.66 11.56
C ALA A 76 -2.25 7.96 11.23
N PRO A 77 -2.13 8.39 9.95
CA PRO A 77 -2.67 7.77 8.74
C PRO A 77 -1.90 6.52 8.32
N TYR A 78 -2.54 5.68 7.53
CA TYR A 78 -1.94 4.51 6.91
C TYR A 78 -1.74 4.78 5.41
N SER A 79 -0.65 4.26 4.86
CA SER A 79 -0.46 4.16 3.41
C SER A 79 -0.18 2.71 3.04
N VAL A 80 -0.79 2.23 1.95
CA VAL A 80 -0.70 0.86 1.46
C VAL A 80 0.06 0.83 0.13
N THR A 81 0.90 -0.18 -0.03
CA THR A 81 1.49 -0.51 -1.33
C THR A 81 1.64 -2.01 -1.48
N GLY A 82 1.74 -2.51 -2.70
CA GLY A 82 2.12 -3.90 -2.92
C GLY A 82 2.74 -4.17 -4.28
N PHE A 83 3.11 -5.43 -4.50
CA PHE A 83 3.55 -5.92 -5.79
C PHE A 83 3.28 -7.42 -5.94
N TYR A 84 3.26 -7.88 -7.18
CA TYR A 84 3.24 -9.31 -7.50
C TYR A 84 4.66 -9.87 -7.50
N GLU A 85 4.89 -10.94 -6.76
CA GLU A 85 6.11 -11.73 -6.87
C GLU A 85 6.11 -12.50 -8.20
N PRO A 86 7.07 -12.25 -9.12
CA PRO A 86 7.00 -12.77 -10.48
C PRO A 86 6.97 -14.30 -10.58
N GLU A 87 7.63 -15.00 -9.66
CA GLU A 87 7.76 -16.47 -9.73
C GLU A 87 6.54 -17.21 -9.16
N SER A 88 5.97 -16.71 -8.07
CA SER A 88 4.92 -17.40 -7.32
C SER A 88 3.51 -16.88 -7.60
N LEU A 89 3.40 -15.66 -8.17
CA LEU A 89 2.17 -14.88 -8.29
C LEU A 89 1.56 -14.48 -6.94
N ASN A 90 2.30 -14.65 -5.84
CA ASN A 90 1.89 -14.15 -4.56
C ASN A 90 1.91 -12.62 -4.59
N VAL A 91 0.99 -12.02 -3.84
CA VAL A 91 0.98 -10.57 -3.64
C VAL A 91 1.68 -10.29 -2.34
N PHE A 92 2.72 -9.46 -2.38
CA PHE A 92 3.33 -8.89 -1.20
C PHE A 92 2.67 -7.54 -0.92
N VAL A 93 1.99 -7.41 0.22
CA VAL A 93 1.32 -6.16 0.63
C VAL A 93 2.02 -5.58 1.83
N MET A 94 2.26 -4.28 1.79
CA MET A 94 2.83 -3.51 2.89
C MET A 94 1.92 -2.37 3.29
N VAL A 95 1.95 -2.04 4.58
CA VAL A 95 1.33 -0.82 5.11
C VAL A 95 2.34 -0.09 5.97
N ILE A 96 2.49 1.22 5.78
CA ILE A 96 3.20 2.10 6.71
C ILE A 96 2.18 2.91 7.52
N ASN A 97 2.39 3.00 8.82
CA ASN A 97 1.54 3.80 9.71
C ASN A 97 2.15 5.20 9.96
N GLY A 98 1.41 6.09 10.60
CA GLY A 98 1.80 7.45 10.94
C GLY A 98 2.91 7.57 12.01
N ALA A 99 3.34 6.45 12.59
CA ALA A 99 4.56 6.37 13.40
C ALA A 99 5.79 5.90 12.59
N GLY A 100 5.63 5.67 11.29
CA GLY A 100 6.69 5.20 10.38
C GLY A 100 6.92 3.69 10.43
N GLN A 101 6.17 2.93 11.23
CA GLN A 101 6.32 1.47 11.26
C GLN A 101 5.73 0.86 9.99
N VAL A 102 6.52 0.05 9.32
CA VAL A 102 6.10 -0.75 8.16
C VAL A 102 5.64 -2.12 8.64
N TYR A 103 4.58 -2.65 8.04
CA TYR A 103 4.04 -3.98 8.27
C TYR A 103 3.88 -4.71 6.93
N SER A 104 4.18 -6.00 6.89
CA SER A 104 3.73 -6.91 5.83
C SER A 104 2.42 -7.58 6.21
N ASP A 105 1.55 -7.81 5.23
CA ASP A 105 0.49 -8.81 5.36
C ASP A 105 1.08 -10.22 5.17
N GLU A 106 0.85 -11.09 6.16
CA GLU A 106 1.22 -12.51 6.14
C GLU A 106 -0.03 -13.37 6.37
N GLY A 107 -0.88 -13.46 5.34
CA GLY A 107 -2.03 -14.35 5.34
C GLY A 107 -3.21 -13.86 6.19
N GLY A 108 -3.50 -12.56 6.14
CA GLY A 108 -4.61 -11.94 6.86
C GLY A 108 -4.21 -11.35 8.22
N GLY A 109 -2.91 -11.27 8.49
CA GLY A 109 -2.35 -10.72 9.71
C GLY A 109 -1.11 -9.89 9.43
N TYR A 110 -0.89 -8.87 10.25
CA TYR A 110 0.26 -7.97 10.06
C TYR A 110 1.48 -8.40 10.87
N VAL A 111 2.64 -8.36 10.23
CA VAL A 111 3.95 -8.55 10.86
C VAL A 111 4.79 -7.30 10.65
N THR A 112 5.47 -6.83 11.71
CA THR A 112 6.35 -5.66 11.62
C THR A 112 7.57 -5.96 10.75
N LEU A 113 7.86 -5.05 9.82
CA LEU A 113 9.05 -5.07 9.00
C LEU A 113 10.03 -3.98 9.44
N GLY A 114 11.18 -4.41 9.93
CA GLY A 114 12.31 -3.54 10.25
C GLY A 114 12.03 -2.49 11.31
N GLU A 115 12.98 -1.56 11.41
CA GLU A 115 12.88 -0.39 12.28
C GLU A 115 11.88 0.63 11.69
N PRO A 116 11.18 1.42 12.52
CA PRO A 116 10.34 2.51 12.04
C PRO A 116 11.12 3.46 11.14
N PHE A 117 10.46 3.93 10.08
CA PHE A 117 11.01 4.93 9.17
C PHE A 117 11.39 6.21 9.93
N PRO A 118 12.65 6.66 9.86
CA PRO A 118 13.07 7.90 10.50
C PRO A 118 12.63 9.10 9.65
N GLY A 119 11.66 9.87 10.14
CA GLY A 119 11.16 11.06 9.47
C GLY A 119 9.94 11.66 10.16
N GLU A 120 9.24 12.57 9.45
CA GLU A 120 8.00 13.19 9.93
C GLU A 120 6.81 12.83 9.03
N PRO A 121 5.64 12.44 9.58
CA PRO A 121 4.48 12.12 8.78
C PRO A 121 3.95 13.35 7.99
N PRO A 122 3.16 13.16 6.92
CA PRO A 122 2.66 11.88 6.40
C PRO A 122 3.77 11.05 5.76
N PHE A 123 3.64 9.73 5.89
CA PHE A 123 4.55 8.79 5.24
C PHE A 123 3.86 8.13 4.05
N GLU A 124 4.63 7.87 3.00
CA GLU A 124 4.21 7.10 1.83
C GLU A 124 5.20 5.95 1.66
N ALA A 125 4.68 4.74 1.50
CA ALA A 125 5.50 3.56 1.22
C ALA A 125 5.51 3.26 -0.27
N GLY A 126 6.63 2.74 -0.76
CA GLY A 126 6.78 2.27 -2.13
C GLY A 126 7.49 0.94 -2.19
N SER A 127 7.34 0.27 -3.32
CA SER A 127 8.14 -0.90 -3.68
C SER A 127 8.79 -0.70 -5.05
N LEU A 128 10.01 -1.20 -5.19
CA LEU A 128 10.72 -1.28 -6.47
C LEU A 128 11.09 -2.73 -6.71
N VAL A 129 10.51 -3.36 -7.72
CA VAL A 129 10.80 -4.75 -8.09
C VAL A 129 11.76 -4.77 -9.27
N HIS A 130 12.89 -5.47 -9.11
CA HIS A 130 13.84 -5.72 -10.18
C HIS A 130 13.60 -7.13 -10.76
N GLU A 131 12.72 -7.20 -11.76
CA GLU A 131 12.19 -8.47 -12.33
C GLU A 131 13.27 -9.48 -12.76
N ASN A 132 14.47 -9.02 -13.12
CA ASN A 132 15.55 -9.90 -13.60
C ASN A 132 16.51 -10.39 -12.51
N GLU A 133 16.43 -9.83 -11.29
CA GLU A 133 17.35 -10.17 -10.19
C GLU A 133 16.67 -10.84 -9.00
N ASP A 134 15.36 -11.12 -9.11
CA ASP A 134 14.52 -11.61 -8.00
C ASP A 134 14.76 -10.80 -6.71
N ARG A 135 14.79 -9.47 -6.89
CA ARG A 135 15.07 -8.53 -5.81
C ARG A 135 14.01 -7.46 -5.81
N TYR A 136 13.52 -7.13 -4.64
CA TYR A 136 12.69 -5.96 -4.41
C TYR A 136 13.33 -5.06 -3.36
N TYR A 137 12.97 -3.79 -3.41
CA TYR A 137 13.36 -2.78 -2.44
C TYR A 137 12.10 -2.17 -1.84
N ILE A 138 12.11 -2.02 -0.53
CA ILE A 138 11.07 -1.29 0.22
C ILE A 138 11.57 0.14 0.36
N THR A 139 10.72 1.10 0.02
CA THR A 139 11.07 2.52 0.09
C THR A 139 10.02 3.28 0.88
N ALA A 140 10.41 4.42 1.42
CA ALA A 140 9.47 5.34 2.02
C ALA A 140 9.91 6.80 1.84
N LEU A 141 8.91 7.66 1.78
CA LEU A 141 9.01 9.11 1.70
C LEU A 141 8.31 9.72 2.91
N ASP A 142 8.88 10.77 3.49
CA ASP A 142 8.24 11.53 4.57
C ASP A 142 7.67 12.88 4.12
N GLY A 143 6.96 13.54 5.03
CA GLY A 143 6.31 14.83 4.79
C GLY A 143 7.29 15.98 4.52
N THR A 144 8.59 15.78 4.74
CA THR A 144 9.65 16.73 4.41
C THR A 144 10.27 16.47 3.03
N GLY A 145 9.92 15.36 2.40
CA GLY A 145 10.46 14.93 1.12
C GLY A 145 11.72 14.08 1.22
N ALA A 146 12.08 13.58 2.41
CA ALA A 146 13.22 12.68 2.57
C ALA A 146 12.84 11.27 2.11
N PHE A 147 13.66 10.68 1.23
CA PHE A 147 13.41 9.36 0.67
C PHE A 147 14.51 8.38 1.06
N ARG A 148 14.09 7.22 1.54
CA ARG A 148 15.01 6.17 2.00
C ARG A 148 14.59 4.81 1.47
N VAL A 149 15.58 3.94 1.37
CA VAL A 149 15.42 2.54 0.99
C VAL A 149 15.72 1.69 2.22
N MET A 150 14.89 0.69 2.49
CA MET A 150 15.15 -0.27 3.55
C MET A 150 16.32 -1.18 3.16
N ARG A 151 17.27 -1.35 4.07
CA ARG A 151 18.44 -2.21 3.94
C ARG A 151 18.09 -3.65 4.29
N GLU A 152 18.95 -4.60 3.92
CA GLU A 152 18.79 -6.03 4.25
C GLU A 152 18.77 -6.32 5.76
N ASP A 153 19.41 -5.46 6.58
CA ASP A 153 19.37 -5.54 8.04
C ASP A 153 18.10 -4.93 8.65
N ALA A 154 17.13 -4.58 7.81
CA ALA A 154 15.86 -3.97 8.15
C ALA A 154 15.96 -2.56 8.79
N GLY A 155 17.11 -1.89 8.66
CA GLY A 155 17.24 -0.45 8.89
C GLY A 155 17.06 0.37 7.61
N TRP A 156 17.27 1.69 7.69
CA TRP A 156 17.04 2.61 6.56
C TRP A 156 18.33 3.25 6.04
N GLU A 157 18.47 3.34 4.71
CA GLU A 157 19.52 4.07 4.01
C GLU A 157 18.93 5.26 3.26
N THR A 158 19.43 6.46 3.54
CA THR A 158 18.98 7.67 2.84
C THR A 158 19.49 7.68 1.41
N PHE A 159 18.57 7.89 0.47
CA PHE A 159 18.92 8.09 -0.93
C PHE A 159 18.96 9.60 -1.28
N PHE A 160 18.04 10.40 -0.73
CA PHE A 160 18.12 11.87 -0.71
C PHE A 160 17.36 12.47 0.48
N ASP A 161 17.84 13.63 0.95
CA ASP A 161 17.36 14.26 2.19
C ASP A 161 16.14 15.18 2.04
N SER A 162 15.88 15.73 0.84
CA SER A 162 14.68 16.54 0.51
C SER A 162 14.66 16.93 -0.96
N PHE A 163 13.49 17.34 -1.47
CA PHE A 163 13.29 17.98 -2.78
C PHE A 163 13.10 19.49 -2.66
#